data_AF-A0A1I3C401-F1
#
_entry.id   AF-A0A1I3C401-F1
#
_cell.length_a   1.000
_cell.length_b   1.000
_cell.length_c   1.000
_cell.angle_alpha   90.00
_cell.angle_beta   90.00
_cell.angle_gamma   90.00
#
_symmetry.space_group_name_H-M   'P 1'
#
loop_
_entity.id
_entity.type
_entity.pdbx_description
1 polymer ?
#
loop_
_entity_poly.entity_id
_entity_poly.type
_entity_poly.pdbx_seq_one_letter_code
_entity_poly.pdbx_strand_id
1 'polypeptide(L)'
;MKRALLAAVAAASLSLPSLALAAEKLVFAWTPNPQTPQVDVALAKGYFEEAGVEVEIVSFPSGREGFEALIGGQVDVAFMAEFPAAVGILRVQDFRVIGDLARYRGSRIIGNAEAGPLATPADLAGRDVGTVLGTNVDFYLSKVLAEAGVTANVINAGPADLAPAVARGDVDAMVTFPTFYAAARQALGENYVELKAPGYAVHYILTANGQALRDRPEVFNAFMHALWKADEDVAEDPSAAQDAVLANLKGAMPKEALAAMWSEVEIGLELDRELLELIVEEAAWIVGKGIVKAEAPSAETVAQSFDGAPLAASDAGAVDLE
;
A
#
# COMPACT_ATOMS: atom_id res chain seq x y z
N MET A 1 74.09 48.04 3.62
CA MET A 1 73.56 46.75 4.13
C MET A 1 72.04 46.78 4.00
N LYS A 2 71.48 46.00 3.08
CA LYS A 2 70.04 46.01 2.71
C LYS A 2 69.24 45.19 3.73
N ARG A 3 68.17 45.78 4.30
CA ARG A 3 67.19 45.07 5.14
C ARG A 3 66.09 44.51 4.23
N ALA A 4 65.90 43.20 4.24
CA ALA A 4 64.81 42.53 3.53
C ALA A 4 63.58 42.44 4.47
N LEU A 5 62.44 42.95 4.03
CA LEU A 5 61.13 42.71 4.65
C LEU A 5 60.60 41.36 4.14
N LEU A 6 60.30 40.42 5.05
CA LEU A 6 59.42 39.29 4.75
C LEU A 6 57.96 39.75 4.86
N ALA A 7 57.20 39.66 3.77
CA ALA A 7 55.76 39.77 3.79
C ALA A 7 55.16 38.38 4.07
N ALA A 8 54.48 38.23 5.21
CA ALA A 8 53.69 37.05 5.52
C ALA A 8 52.35 37.16 4.77
N VAL A 9 52.10 36.26 3.82
CA VAL A 9 50.79 36.09 3.18
C VAL A 9 49.98 35.17 4.07
N ALA A 10 49.02 35.74 4.81
CA ALA A 10 48.00 34.96 5.50
C ALA A 10 46.95 34.52 4.46
N ALA A 11 46.92 33.22 4.14
CA ALA A 11 45.86 32.64 3.35
C ALA A 11 44.59 32.56 4.21
N ALA A 12 43.64 33.46 3.97
CA ALA A 12 42.31 33.38 4.56
C ALA A 12 41.50 32.34 3.77
N SER A 13 41.29 31.16 4.36
CA SER A 13 40.37 30.15 3.85
C SER A 13 38.94 30.69 3.95
N LEU A 14 38.37 31.13 2.83
CA LEU A 14 36.95 31.43 2.73
C LEU A 14 36.18 30.10 2.75
N SER A 15 35.72 29.68 3.93
CA SER A 15 34.68 28.68 4.06
C SER A 15 33.37 29.29 3.54
N LEU A 16 32.99 28.92 2.33
CA LEU A 16 31.63 29.20 1.83
C LEU A 16 30.64 28.52 2.79
N PRO A 17 29.64 29.24 3.34
CA PRO A 17 28.59 28.60 4.10
C PRO A 17 27.90 27.61 3.16
N SER A 18 27.83 26.35 3.58
CA SER A 18 26.91 25.38 2.99
C SER A 18 25.51 26.00 3.07
N LEU A 19 24.95 26.40 1.92
CA LEU A 19 23.52 26.58 1.81
C LEU A 19 22.93 25.20 2.04
N ALA A 20 22.49 24.93 3.26
CA ALA A 20 21.58 23.81 3.49
C ALA A 20 20.39 24.05 2.55
N LEU A 21 20.28 23.23 1.49
CA LEU A 21 19.06 23.16 0.71
C LEU A 21 17.93 22.91 1.71
N ALA A 22 16.96 23.82 1.74
CA ALA A 22 15.78 23.62 2.58
C ALA A 22 15.13 22.31 2.15
N ALA A 23 14.83 21.43 3.10
CA ALA A 23 14.15 20.18 2.81
C ALA A 23 12.83 20.49 2.08
N GLU A 24 12.56 19.76 1.00
CA GLU A 24 11.33 19.94 0.27
C GLU A 24 10.22 19.12 0.92
N LYS A 25 9.06 19.76 1.12
CA LYS A 25 7.93 19.13 1.77
C LYS A 25 7.21 18.17 0.83
N LEU A 26 6.92 16.95 1.27
CA LEU A 26 6.09 15.99 0.57
C LEU A 26 4.97 15.50 1.50
N VAL A 27 3.71 15.64 1.09
CA VAL A 27 2.57 15.17 1.88
C VAL A 27 2.22 13.75 1.47
N PHE A 28 2.34 12.80 2.39
CA PHE A 28 2.16 11.37 2.15
C PHE A 28 0.92 10.84 2.87
N ALA A 29 -0.09 10.41 2.11
CA ALA A 29 -1.21 9.65 2.66
C ALA A 29 -0.76 8.23 3.02
N TRP A 30 -0.51 7.99 4.30
CA TRP A 30 -0.06 6.71 4.82
C TRP A 30 -0.56 6.45 6.23
N THR A 31 -0.74 5.17 6.54
CA THR A 31 -1.07 4.68 7.88
C THR A 31 -0.21 3.44 8.13
N PRO A 32 0.32 3.25 9.35
CA PRO A 32 1.12 2.07 9.67
C PRO A 32 0.45 0.79 9.19
N ASN A 33 1.15 0.06 8.32
CA ASN A 33 0.66 -1.18 7.72
C ASN A 33 1.70 -2.30 7.97
N PRO A 34 1.33 -3.38 8.68
CA PRO A 34 2.25 -4.45 9.03
C PRO A 34 2.84 -5.21 7.84
N GLN A 35 2.30 -5.02 6.64
CA GLN A 35 2.68 -5.74 5.42
C GLN A 35 3.74 -4.98 4.62
N THR A 36 4.00 -3.71 4.92
CA THR A 36 4.92 -2.84 4.16
C THR A 36 5.91 -2.12 5.08
N PRO A 37 6.94 -2.82 5.57
CA PRO A 37 7.87 -2.28 6.57
C PRO A 37 8.77 -1.15 6.07
N GLN A 38 8.90 -0.96 4.75
CA GLN A 38 9.83 0.01 4.16
C GLN A 38 9.59 1.43 4.68
N VAL A 39 8.32 1.83 4.83
CA VAL A 39 7.98 3.16 5.36
C VAL A 39 8.36 3.27 6.84
N ASP A 40 8.08 2.23 7.65
CA ASP A 40 8.46 2.19 9.06
C ASP A 40 9.98 2.29 9.25
N VAL A 41 10.73 1.54 8.44
CA VAL A 41 12.20 1.55 8.46
C VAL A 41 12.76 2.89 7.97
N ALA A 42 12.24 3.46 6.89
CA ALA A 42 12.66 4.77 6.39
C ALA A 42 12.45 5.88 7.43
N LEU A 43 11.31 5.85 8.15
CA LEU A 43 11.03 6.78 9.25
C LEU A 43 11.98 6.53 10.44
N ALA A 44 12.16 5.28 10.86
CA ALA A 44 12.99 4.94 12.02
C ALA A 44 14.47 5.28 11.81
N LYS A 45 14.97 5.15 10.57
CA LYS A 45 16.35 5.46 10.20
C LYS A 45 16.55 6.90 9.71
N GLY A 46 15.49 7.68 9.54
CA GLY A 46 15.58 9.08 9.09
C GLY A 46 15.94 9.23 7.61
N TYR A 47 15.69 8.22 6.77
CA TYR A 47 16.12 8.23 5.37
C TYR A 47 15.47 9.31 4.52
N PHE A 48 14.24 9.71 4.84
CA PHE A 48 13.61 10.85 4.17
C PHE A 48 14.35 12.16 4.45
N GLU A 49 14.72 12.42 5.71
CA GLU A 49 15.49 13.60 6.09
C GLU A 49 16.90 13.58 5.49
N GLU A 50 17.57 12.42 5.48
CA GLU A 50 18.87 12.24 4.80
C GLU A 50 18.80 12.53 3.30
N ALA A 51 17.67 12.19 2.67
CA ALA A 51 17.40 12.48 1.26
C ALA A 51 16.95 13.93 1.00
N GLY A 52 16.82 14.76 2.05
CA GLY A 52 16.40 16.16 1.94
C GLY A 52 14.89 16.34 1.72
N VAL A 53 14.07 15.35 2.11
CA VAL A 53 12.61 15.38 1.99
C VAL A 53 11.97 15.47 3.38
N GLU A 54 11.18 16.51 3.61
CA GLU A 54 10.34 16.63 4.80
C GLU A 54 8.98 15.96 4.53
N VAL A 55 8.81 14.72 5.00
CA VAL A 55 7.56 13.97 4.79
C VAL A 55 6.52 14.33 5.86
N GLU A 56 5.39 14.91 5.44
CA GLU A 56 4.20 15.08 6.28
C GLU A 56 3.26 13.90 6.07
N ILE A 57 3.04 13.08 7.10
CA ILE A 57 2.13 11.93 7.04
C ILE A 57 0.70 12.37 7.39
N VAL A 58 -0.25 12.01 6.52
CA VAL A 58 -1.69 12.16 6.76
C VAL A 58 -2.35 10.79 6.66
N SER A 59 -3.26 10.45 7.57
CA SER A 59 -3.91 9.14 7.60
C SER A 59 -5.37 9.23 7.16
N PHE A 60 -5.82 8.20 6.44
CA PHE A 60 -7.18 8.06 5.92
C PHE A 60 -7.79 6.71 6.34
N PRO A 61 -9.12 6.57 6.40
CA PRO A 61 -9.77 5.31 6.77
C PRO A 61 -9.49 4.12 5.85
N SER A 62 -9.25 4.35 4.56
CA SER A 62 -8.78 3.33 3.62
C SER A 62 -7.92 3.94 2.50
N GLY A 63 -7.25 3.07 1.74
CA GLY A 63 -6.49 3.47 0.55
C GLY A 63 -7.35 4.17 -0.50
N ARG A 64 -8.67 3.88 -0.56
CA ARG A 64 -9.58 4.57 -1.48
C ARG A 64 -9.74 6.05 -1.13
N GLU A 65 -9.97 6.40 0.14
CA GLU A 65 -10.06 7.82 0.54
C GLU A 65 -8.70 8.52 0.43
N GLY A 66 -7.60 7.81 0.71
CA GLY A 66 -6.24 8.32 0.46
C GLY A 66 -6.00 8.65 -1.02
N PHE A 67 -6.44 7.77 -1.91
CA PHE A 67 -6.40 8.00 -3.37
C PHE A 67 -7.32 9.15 -3.80
N GLU A 68 -8.52 9.27 -3.24
CA GLU A 68 -9.42 10.41 -3.50
C GLU A 68 -8.78 11.75 -3.07
N ALA A 69 -8.05 11.76 -1.95
CA ALA A 69 -7.27 12.92 -1.50
C ALA A 69 -6.10 13.24 -2.43
N LEU A 70 -5.42 12.21 -2.98
CA LEU A 70 -4.35 12.36 -3.97
C LEU A 70 -4.87 13.03 -5.24
N ILE A 71 -5.99 12.53 -5.78
CA ILE A 71 -6.66 13.09 -6.96
C ILE A 71 -7.14 14.52 -6.70
N GLY A 72 -7.61 14.80 -5.47
CA GLY A 72 -7.99 16.14 -5.04
C GLY A 72 -6.82 17.10 -4.81
N GLY A 73 -5.57 16.65 -4.91
CA GLY A 73 -4.37 17.46 -4.68
C GLY A 73 -4.12 17.81 -3.20
N GLN A 74 -4.71 17.06 -2.27
CA GLN A 74 -4.49 17.24 -0.83
C GLN A 74 -3.21 16.57 -0.34
N VAL A 75 -2.76 15.53 -1.05
CA VAL A 75 -1.52 14.79 -0.79
C VAL A 75 -0.76 14.59 -2.10
N ASP A 76 0.54 14.39 -2.00
CA ASP A 76 1.45 14.19 -3.12
C ASP A 76 1.63 12.72 -3.48
N VAL A 77 1.66 11.87 -2.45
CA VAL A 77 1.77 10.41 -2.56
C VAL A 77 0.66 9.77 -1.72
N ALA A 78 0.10 8.66 -2.20
CA ALA A 78 -0.83 7.84 -1.44
C ALA A 78 -0.43 6.37 -1.47
N PHE A 79 -0.44 5.76 -0.29
CA PHE A 79 -0.32 4.33 -0.07
C PHE A 79 -1.70 3.66 -0.11
N MET A 80 -1.82 2.57 -0.87
CA MET A 80 -3.08 1.85 -1.02
C MET A 80 -2.86 0.42 -1.52
N ALA A 81 -3.91 -0.41 -1.48
CA ALA A 81 -3.97 -1.58 -2.36
C ALA A 81 -4.11 -1.11 -3.83
N GLU A 82 -3.89 -1.99 -4.80
CA GLU A 82 -3.89 -1.69 -6.22
C GLU A 82 -5.27 -1.31 -6.79
N PHE A 83 -6.36 -1.88 -6.25
CA PHE A 83 -7.72 -1.73 -6.79
C PHE A 83 -8.18 -0.29 -7.10
N PRO A 84 -7.96 0.74 -6.25
CA PRO A 84 -8.32 2.11 -6.56
C PRO A 84 -7.61 2.67 -7.81
N ALA A 85 -6.42 2.16 -8.17
CA ALA A 85 -5.73 2.55 -9.41
C ALA A 85 -6.55 2.15 -10.65
N ALA A 86 -7.15 0.96 -10.67
CA ALA A 86 -8.04 0.53 -11.74
C ALA A 86 -9.24 1.48 -11.92
N VAL A 87 -9.83 1.94 -10.81
CA VAL A 87 -10.90 2.95 -10.82
C VAL A 87 -10.39 4.30 -11.36
N GLY A 88 -9.20 4.73 -10.93
CA GLY A 88 -8.55 5.95 -11.40
C GLY A 88 -8.31 5.96 -12.90
N ILE A 89 -7.79 4.85 -13.45
CA ILE A 89 -7.53 4.66 -14.88
C ILE A 89 -8.82 4.75 -15.68
N LEU A 90 -9.86 4.03 -15.27
CA LEU A 90 -11.17 4.06 -15.94
C LEU A 90 -11.82 5.45 -15.93
N ARG A 91 -11.47 6.28 -14.94
CA ARG A 91 -11.94 7.66 -14.81
C ARG A 91 -10.98 8.69 -15.39
N VAL A 92 -9.89 8.25 -16.05
CA VAL A 92 -8.86 9.11 -16.67
C VAL A 92 -8.31 10.14 -15.67
N GLN A 93 -8.03 9.70 -14.44
CA GLN A 93 -7.44 10.55 -13.40
C GLN A 93 -5.95 10.75 -13.64
N ASP A 94 -5.42 11.92 -13.27
CA ASP A 94 -3.99 12.24 -13.43
C ASP A 94 -3.17 11.83 -12.20
N PHE A 95 -2.72 10.58 -12.20
CA PHE A 95 -1.84 10.00 -11.18
C PHE A 95 -0.84 9.04 -11.82
N ARG A 96 0.18 8.61 -11.07
CA ARG A 96 1.10 7.55 -11.49
C ARG A 96 1.31 6.51 -10.40
N VAL A 97 1.36 5.23 -10.75
CA VAL A 97 1.89 4.16 -9.89
C VAL A 97 3.42 4.24 -9.94
N ILE A 98 4.06 4.44 -8.79
CA ILE A 98 5.51 4.71 -8.71
C ILE A 98 6.30 3.63 -7.96
N GLY A 99 5.61 2.68 -7.33
CA GLY A 99 6.21 1.52 -6.66
C GLY A 99 5.14 0.57 -6.11
N ASP A 100 5.51 -0.69 -5.98
CA ASP A 100 4.80 -1.73 -5.22
C ASP A 100 5.70 -2.15 -4.08
N LEU A 101 5.20 -2.16 -2.86
CA LEU A 101 5.97 -2.43 -1.64
C LEU A 101 5.85 -3.87 -1.16
N ALA A 102 4.76 -4.55 -1.51
CA ALA A 102 4.53 -5.92 -1.05
C ALA A 102 3.34 -6.57 -1.75
N ARG A 103 3.43 -7.89 -1.91
CA ARG A 103 2.33 -8.77 -2.34
C ARG A 103 1.83 -9.61 -1.17
N TYR A 104 0.55 -9.52 -0.85
CA TYR A 104 -0.06 -10.28 0.23
C TYR A 104 -1.03 -11.34 -0.29
N ARG A 105 -0.78 -12.60 0.11
CA ARG A 105 -1.58 -13.77 -0.28
C ARG A 105 -2.42 -14.31 0.88
N GLY A 106 -2.52 -13.53 1.96
CA GLY A 106 -3.21 -13.91 3.19
C GLY A 106 -4.65 -13.39 3.31
N SER A 107 -5.35 -13.09 2.21
CA SER A 107 -6.77 -12.71 2.28
C SER A 107 -7.61 -13.79 2.97
N ARG A 108 -8.64 -13.36 3.71
CA ARG A 108 -9.51 -14.22 4.53
C ARG A 108 -10.97 -13.90 4.33
N ILE A 109 -11.77 -14.96 4.35
CA ILE A 109 -13.18 -14.89 4.71
C ILE A 109 -13.28 -15.29 6.17
N ILE A 110 -13.87 -14.44 6.99
CA ILE A 110 -14.03 -14.66 8.44
C ILE A 110 -15.51 -14.81 8.73
N GLY A 111 -15.90 -15.85 9.46
CA GLY A 111 -17.30 -16.15 9.78
C GLY A 111 -17.54 -16.36 11.25
N ASN A 112 -18.83 -16.40 11.59
CA ASN A 112 -19.33 -16.86 12.87
C ASN A 112 -19.69 -18.35 12.77
N ALA A 113 -19.08 -19.19 13.62
CA ALA A 113 -19.35 -20.63 13.65
C ALA A 113 -20.82 -20.97 13.90
N GLU A 114 -21.57 -20.10 14.58
CA GLU A 114 -23.01 -20.27 14.80
C GLU A 114 -23.84 -20.10 13.52
N ALA A 115 -23.31 -19.39 12.51
CA ALA A 115 -23.93 -19.24 11.19
C ALA A 115 -23.74 -20.47 10.28
N GLY A 116 -23.06 -21.52 10.76
CA GLY A 116 -22.83 -22.76 10.03
C GLY A 116 -21.41 -22.89 9.47
N PRO A 117 -21.10 -24.01 8.78
CA PRO A 117 -19.73 -24.35 8.38
C PRO A 117 -19.10 -23.32 7.45
N LEU A 118 -17.81 -23.02 7.59
CA LEU A 118 -17.07 -22.16 6.66
C LEU A 118 -15.75 -22.87 6.31
N ALA A 119 -15.85 -23.99 5.60
CA ALA A 119 -14.72 -24.83 5.24
C ALA A 119 -14.32 -24.68 3.78
N THR A 120 -15.25 -24.31 2.91
CA THR A 120 -15.03 -24.11 1.48
C THR A 120 -15.77 -22.89 0.96
N PRO A 121 -15.33 -22.28 -0.16
CA PRO A 121 -16.07 -21.17 -0.78
C PRO A 121 -17.54 -21.50 -1.10
N ALA A 122 -17.86 -22.77 -1.38
CA ALA A 122 -19.24 -23.19 -1.64
C ALA A 122 -20.18 -23.00 -0.44
N ASP A 123 -19.64 -22.96 0.78
CA ASP A 123 -20.42 -22.72 2.00
C ASP A 123 -21.02 -21.31 2.04
N LEU A 124 -20.54 -20.37 1.22
CA LEU A 124 -21.06 -19.00 1.12
C LEU A 124 -22.37 -18.90 0.32
N ALA A 125 -22.85 -19.98 -0.30
CA ALA A 125 -24.06 -19.98 -1.10
C ALA A 125 -25.28 -19.44 -0.32
N GLY A 126 -25.81 -18.31 -0.76
CA GLY A 126 -26.99 -17.65 -0.19
C GLY A 126 -26.76 -16.93 1.14
N ARG A 127 -25.53 -16.87 1.66
CA ARG A 127 -25.20 -16.19 2.93
C ARG A 127 -25.17 -14.69 2.80
N ASP A 128 -25.38 -14.02 3.93
CA ASP A 128 -25.13 -12.59 4.08
C ASP A 128 -23.63 -12.38 4.37
N VAL A 129 -22.92 -11.74 3.44
CA VAL A 129 -21.46 -11.52 3.56
C VAL A 129 -21.15 -10.03 3.55
N GLY A 130 -20.64 -9.54 4.67
CA GLY A 130 -20.17 -8.16 4.80
C GLY A 130 -18.85 -7.91 4.09
N THR A 131 -18.72 -6.82 3.35
CA THR A 131 -17.45 -6.37 2.77
C THR A 131 -17.45 -4.85 2.58
N VAL A 132 -16.33 -4.29 2.12
CA VAL A 132 -16.20 -2.88 1.75
C VAL A 132 -16.31 -2.77 0.23
N LEU A 133 -17.49 -2.40 -0.27
CA LEU A 133 -17.74 -2.33 -1.72
C LEU A 133 -16.83 -1.32 -2.43
N GLY A 134 -16.42 -1.66 -3.66
CA GLY A 134 -15.54 -0.80 -4.46
C GLY A 134 -14.09 -0.76 -3.96
N THR A 135 -13.62 -1.85 -3.35
CA THR A 135 -12.25 -2.03 -2.90
C THR A 135 -11.72 -3.41 -3.29
N ASN A 136 -10.44 -3.69 -3.03
CA ASN A 136 -9.83 -4.99 -3.31
C ASN A 136 -10.53 -6.16 -2.59
N VAL A 137 -11.11 -5.95 -1.40
CA VAL A 137 -11.80 -7.04 -0.68
C VAL A 137 -13.16 -7.39 -1.29
N ASP A 138 -13.78 -6.45 -2.02
CA ASP A 138 -14.98 -6.71 -2.84
C ASP A 138 -14.61 -7.51 -4.09
N PHE A 139 -13.53 -7.11 -4.77
CA PHE A 139 -12.98 -7.85 -5.90
C PHE A 139 -12.60 -9.28 -5.51
N TYR A 140 -11.85 -9.46 -4.42
CA TYR A 140 -11.49 -10.76 -3.86
C TYR A 140 -12.72 -11.63 -3.61
N LEU A 141 -13.71 -11.13 -2.85
CA LEU A 141 -14.94 -11.87 -2.57
C LEU A 141 -15.63 -12.30 -3.87
N SER A 142 -15.67 -11.42 -4.87
CA SER A 142 -16.27 -11.74 -6.15
C SER A 142 -15.55 -12.86 -6.91
N LYS A 143 -14.21 -12.92 -6.87
CA LYS A 143 -13.42 -14.01 -7.45
C LYS A 143 -13.71 -15.32 -6.74
N VAL A 144 -13.70 -15.31 -5.41
CA VAL A 144 -13.96 -16.50 -4.60
C VAL A 144 -15.36 -17.08 -4.87
N LEU A 145 -16.38 -16.22 -4.96
CA LEU A 145 -17.74 -16.66 -5.29
C LEU A 145 -17.85 -17.21 -6.72
N ALA A 146 -17.21 -16.53 -7.69
CA ALA A 146 -17.22 -16.94 -9.08
C ALA A 146 -16.52 -18.29 -9.30
N GLU A 147 -15.35 -18.50 -8.69
CA GLU A 147 -14.61 -19.77 -8.77
C GLU A 147 -15.37 -20.94 -8.14
N ALA A 148 -16.13 -20.68 -7.07
CA ALA A 148 -16.96 -21.71 -6.45
C ALA A 148 -18.29 -21.95 -7.18
N GLY A 149 -18.66 -21.09 -8.13
CA GLY A 149 -19.94 -21.15 -8.84
C GLY A 149 -21.16 -20.88 -7.95
N VAL A 150 -21.00 -20.06 -6.90
CA VAL A 150 -22.07 -19.71 -5.95
C VAL A 150 -22.33 -18.21 -5.92
N THR A 151 -23.44 -17.82 -5.29
CA THR A 151 -23.79 -16.40 -5.06
C THR A 151 -24.05 -16.19 -3.58
N ALA A 152 -23.75 -14.99 -3.08
CA ALA A 152 -24.00 -14.56 -1.71
C ALA A 152 -24.69 -13.18 -1.73
N ASN A 153 -25.38 -12.83 -0.66
CA ASN A 153 -25.93 -11.48 -0.45
C ASN A 153 -24.81 -10.58 0.10
N VAL A 154 -24.19 -9.80 -0.78
CA VAL A 154 -23.06 -8.94 -0.38
C VAL A 154 -23.58 -7.64 0.25
N ILE A 155 -23.15 -7.36 1.49
CA ILE A 155 -23.59 -6.22 2.28
C ILE A 155 -22.42 -5.26 2.48
N ASN A 156 -22.62 -3.99 2.12
CA ASN A 156 -21.61 -2.97 2.32
C ASN A 156 -21.57 -2.50 3.77
N ALA A 157 -20.38 -2.46 4.37
CA ALA A 157 -20.16 -1.83 5.67
C ALA A 157 -18.77 -1.21 5.76
N GLY A 158 -18.60 -0.24 6.66
CA GLY A 158 -17.29 0.33 6.96
C GLY A 158 -16.36 -0.70 7.60
N PRO A 159 -15.03 -0.61 7.42
CA PRO A 159 -14.09 -1.61 7.95
C PRO A 159 -14.23 -1.88 9.45
N ALA A 160 -14.45 -0.82 10.24
CA ALA A 160 -14.61 -0.90 11.70
C ALA A 160 -15.95 -1.53 12.14
N ASP A 161 -16.95 -1.56 11.27
CA ASP A 161 -18.30 -2.06 11.57
C ASP A 161 -18.45 -3.56 11.24
N LEU A 162 -17.60 -4.11 10.37
CA LEU A 162 -17.70 -5.48 9.89
C LEU A 162 -17.52 -6.52 11.01
N ALA A 163 -16.47 -6.43 11.82
CA ALA A 163 -16.22 -7.39 12.90
C ALA A 163 -17.37 -7.42 13.94
N PRO A 164 -17.87 -6.27 14.44
CA PRO A 164 -19.08 -6.23 15.26
C PRO A 164 -20.33 -6.79 14.58
N ALA A 165 -20.52 -6.57 13.28
CA ALA A 165 -21.67 -7.08 12.53
C ALA A 165 -21.68 -8.61 12.47
N VAL A 166 -20.56 -9.24 12.15
CA VAL A 166 -20.43 -10.71 12.15
C VAL A 166 -20.62 -11.28 13.56
N ALA A 167 -20.05 -10.62 14.58
CA ALA A 167 -20.18 -11.06 15.97
C ALA A 167 -21.62 -10.99 16.50
N ARG A 168 -22.42 -10.03 16.03
CA ARG A 168 -23.86 -9.92 16.36
C ARG A 168 -24.76 -10.82 15.51
N GLY A 169 -24.24 -11.39 14.42
CA GLY A 169 -25.04 -12.14 13.45
C GLY A 169 -25.86 -11.24 12.52
N ASP A 170 -25.48 -9.96 12.35
CA ASP A 170 -26.09 -9.08 11.34
C ASP A 170 -25.68 -9.51 9.91
N VAL A 171 -24.55 -10.21 9.79
CA VAL A 171 -24.07 -10.92 8.60
C VAL A 171 -23.43 -12.24 9.04
N ASP A 172 -23.44 -13.26 8.18
CA ASP A 172 -22.93 -14.60 8.48
C ASP A 172 -21.39 -14.68 8.42
N ALA A 173 -20.81 -13.90 7.51
CA ALA A 173 -19.38 -13.82 7.28
C ALA A 173 -18.97 -12.41 6.82
N MET A 174 -17.67 -12.15 6.78
CA MET A 174 -17.10 -10.95 6.20
C MET A 174 -15.83 -11.24 5.42
N VAL A 175 -15.53 -10.33 4.49
CA VAL A 175 -14.19 -10.12 3.94
C VAL A 175 -13.77 -8.70 4.30
N THR A 176 -12.61 -8.56 4.92
CA THR A 176 -12.11 -7.26 5.42
C THR A 176 -10.59 -7.15 5.23
N PHE A 177 -10.03 -5.98 5.51
CA PHE A 177 -8.59 -5.75 5.41
C PHE A 177 -7.83 -6.47 6.54
N PRO A 178 -6.56 -6.90 6.31
CA PRO A 178 -5.80 -7.69 7.27
C PRO A 178 -5.63 -7.05 8.66
N THR A 179 -5.57 -5.73 8.72
CA THR A 179 -5.51 -4.95 9.96
C THR A 179 -6.72 -5.16 10.88
N PHE A 180 -7.85 -5.65 10.36
CA PHE A 180 -9.07 -5.92 11.14
C PHE A 180 -9.20 -7.39 11.59
N TYR A 181 -8.31 -8.29 11.18
CA TYR A 181 -8.41 -9.72 11.55
C TYR A 181 -8.27 -9.94 13.06
N ALA A 182 -7.40 -9.20 13.73
CA ALA A 182 -7.26 -9.29 15.19
C ALA A 182 -8.53 -8.83 15.92
N ALA A 183 -9.14 -7.72 15.46
CA ALA A 183 -10.40 -7.23 16.00
C ALA A 183 -11.55 -8.22 15.76
N ALA A 184 -11.57 -8.87 14.59
CA ALA A 184 -12.53 -9.94 14.27
C ALA A 184 -12.40 -11.13 15.23
N ARG A 185 -11.18 -11.61 15.44
CA ARG A 185 -10.89 -12.71 16.36
C ARG A 185 -11.28 -12.37 17.80
N GLN A 186 -11.03 -11.14 18.22
CA GLN A 186 -11.45 -10.67 19.54
C GLN A 186 -12.98 -10.61 19.66
N ALA A 187 -13.69 -10.10 18.63
CA ALA A 187 -15.14 -9.94 18.67
C ALA A 187 -15.89 -11.27 18.64
N LEU A 188 -15.39 -12.26 17.89
CA LEU A 188 -16.02 -13.56 17.71
C LEU A 188 -15.62 -14.60 18.78
N GLY A 189 -14.45 -14.46 19.40
CA GLY A 189 -13.98 -15.38 20.42
C GLY A 189 -13.95 -16.83 19.94
N GLU A 190 -14.63 -17.73 20.68
CA GLU A 190 -14.71 -19.16 20.36
C GLU A 190 -15.47 -19.45 19.05
N ASN A 191 -16.31 -18.50 18.60
CA ASN A 191 -17.08 -18.62 17.36
C ASN A 191 -16.29 -18.17 16.12
N TYR A 192 -15.03 -17.74 16.26
CA TYR A 192 -14.22 -17.33 15.12
C TYR A 192 -13.87 -18.52 14.23
N VAL A 193 -14.26 -18.45 12.96
CA VAL A 193 -13.78 -19.35 11.89
C VAL A 193 -13.24 -18.53 10.72
N GLU A 194 -12.20 -19.02 10.06
CA GLU A 194 -11.64 -18.38 8.87
C GLU A 194 -11.42 -19.38 7.75
N LEU A 195 -11.56 -18.91 6.52
CA LEU A 195 -11.25 -19.62 5.29
C LEU A 195 -10.26 -18.78 4.48
N LYS A 196 -9.20 -19.41 4.00
CA LYS A 196 -8.27 -18.85 3.01
C LYS A 196 -8.67 -19.38 1.64
N ALA A 197 -9.08 -18.51 0.72
CA ALA A 197 -9.22 -18.87 -0.68
C ALA A 197 -8.04 -18.28 -1.47
N PRO A 198 -7.29 -19.10 -2.25
CA PRO A 198 -6.19 -18.62 -3.08
C PRO A 198 -6.72 -17.83 -4.30
N GLY A 199 -5.83 -17.39 -5.20
CA GLY A 199 -6.23 -16.78 -6.48
C GLY A 199 -6.19 -15.25 -6.53
N TYR A 200 -5.73 -14.61 -5.45
CA TYR A 200 -5.54 -13.17 -5.39
C TYR A 200 -4.33 -12.80 -4.52
N ALA A 201 -3.39 -12.04 -5.09
CA ALA A 201 -2.37 -11.31 -4.33
C ALA A 201 -2.80 -9.85 -4.29
N VAL A 202 -2.89 -9.29 -3.09
CA VAL A 202 -3.05 -7.85 -2.93
C VAL A 202 -1.69 -7.21 -3.11
N HIS A 203 -1.58 -6.21 -3.97
CA HIS A 203 -0.36 -5.42 -4.15
C HIS A 203 -0.49 -4.12 -3.37
N TYR A 204 0.48 -3.79 -2.52
CA TYR A 204 0.47 -2.58 -1.72
C TYR A 204 1.34 -1.51 -2.36
N ILE A 205 0.70 -0.65 -3.14
CA ILE A 205 1.36 0.27 -4.04
C ILE A 205 1.45 1.69 -3.49
N LEU A 206 2.37 2.44 -4.08
CA LEU A 206 2.51 3.89 -3.95
C LEU A 206 2.04 4.56 -5.24
N THR A 207 1.19 5.56 -5.08
CA THR A 207 0.73 6.40 -6.19
C THR A 207 1.08 7.86 -5.96
N ALA A 208 1.54 8.53 -7.00
CA ALA A 208 1.86 9.95 -7.02
C ALA A 208 0.76 10.75 -7.72
N ASN A 209 0.52 11.97 -7.24
CA ASN A 209 -0.27 12.94 -7.97
C ASN A 209 0.51 13.32 -9.25
N GLY A 210 -0.14 13.22 -10.41
CA GLY A 210 0.54 13.36 -11.70
C GLY A 210 1.14 14.76 -11.92
N GLN A 211 0.46 15.80 -11.46
CA GLN A 211 0.97 17.17 -11.55
C GLN A 211 2.14 17.41 -10.59
N ALA A 212 2.01 16.99 -9.32
CA ALA A 212 3.08 17.13 -8.35
C ALA A 212 4.36 16.40 -8.79
N LEU A 213 4.22 15.19 -9.35
CA LEU A 213 5.34 14.40 -9.87
C LEU A 213 6.08 15.12 -11.00
N ARG A 214 5.35 15.73 -11.93
CA ARG A 214 5.96 16.50 -13.04
C ARG A 214 6.60 17.80 -12.59
N ASP A 215 6.01 18.47 -11.59
CA ASP A 215 6.50 19.75 -11.10
C ASP A 215 7.72 19.62 -10.19
N ARG A 216 7.87 18.49 -9.50
CA ARG A 216 8.90 18.26 -8.46
C ARG A 216 9.59 16.88 -8.57
N PRO A 217 10.05 16.46 -9.76
CA PRO A 217 10.54 15.09 -9.97
C PRO A 217 11.70 14.72 -9.04
N GLU A 218 12.56 15.67 -8.68
CA GLU A 218 13.65 15.48 -7.72
C GLU A 218 13.17 15.06 -6.32
N VAL A 219 12.05 15.59 -5.83
CA VAL A 219 11.48 15.23 -4.53
C VAL A 219 10.97 13.80 -4.54
N PHE A 220 10.31 13.38 -5.63
CA PHE A 220 9.83 12.00 -5.78
C PHE A 220 10.98 11.01 -5.95
N ASN A 221 12.04 11.36 -6.68
CA ASN A 221 13.24 10.54 -6.79
C ASN A 221 13.92 10.37 -5.42
N ALA A 222 14.05 11.44 -4.64
CA ALA A 222 14.62 11.40 -3.29
C ALA A 222 13.75 10.58 -2.32
N PHE A 223 12.43 10.74 -2.38
CA PHE A 223 11.47 9.95 -1.62
C PHE A 223 11.55 8.45 -1.93
N MET A 224 11.57 8.09 -3.21
CA MET A 224 11.70 6.68 -3.63
C MET A 224 13.09 6.11 -3.31
N HIS A 225 14.15 6.91 -3.39
CA HIS A 225 15.49 6.49 -2.96
C HIS A 225 15.56 6.17 -1.47
N ALA A 226 14.92 6.99 -0.62
CA ALA A 226 14.83 6.73 0.81
C ALA A 226 14.09 5.41 1.12
N LEU A 227 13.03 5.11 0.36
CA LEU A 227 12.31 3.83 0.48
C LEU A 227 13.11 2.65 -0.05
N TRP A 228 13.84 2.80 -1.15
CA TRP A 228 14.73 1.77 -1.67
C TRP A 228 15.81 1.39 -0.64
N LYS A 229 16.45 2.38 0.01
CA LYS A 229 17.39 2.09 1.12
C LYS A 229 16.73 1.30 2.25
N ALA A 230 15.48 1.64 2.57
CA ALA A 230 14.72 0.93 3.60
C ALA A 230 14.35 -0.49 3.16
N ASP A 231 14.07 -0.71 1.88
CA ASP A 231 13.78 -2.04 1.32
C ASP A 231 15.02 -2.95 1.38
N GLU A 232 16.20 -2.43 1.05
CA GLU A 232 17.48 -3.15 1.21
C GLU A 232 17.71 -3.57 2.68
N ASP A 233 17.42 -2.67 3.63
CA ASP A 233 17.53 -2.98 5.05
C ASP A 233 16.51 -4.04 5.51
N VAL A 234 15.31 -4.04 4.94
CA VAL A 234 14.28 -5.05 5.21
C VAL A 234 14.76 -6.42 4.71
N ALA A 235 15.37 -6.47 3.53
CA ALA A 235 15.94 -7.70 2.98
C ALA A 235 17.15 -8.20 3.79
N GLU A 236 18.00 -7.30 4.28
CA GLU A 236 19.19 -7.65 5.07
C GLU A 236 18.84 -8.13 6.49
N ASP A 237 17.93 -7.45 7.18
CA ASP A 237 17.50 -7.80 8.54
C ASP A 237 15.97 -7.71 8.74
N PRO A 238 15.22 -8.75 8.31
CA PRO A 238 13.78 -8.81 8.50
C PRO A 238 13.35 -8.70 9.98
N SER A 239 14.18 -9.11 10.93
CA SER A 239 13.84 -9.03 12.36
C SER A 239 13.88 -7.58 12.85
N ALA A 240 14.90 -6.81 12.46
CA ALA A 240 14.98 -5.38 12.79
C ALA A 240 13.84 -4.60 12.11
N ALA A 241 13.47 -4.96 10.89
CA ALA A 241 12.33 -4.36 10.19
C ALA A 241 11.00 -4.64 10.92
N GLN A 242 10.78 -5.86 11.43
CA GLN A 242 9.61 -6.16 12.27
C GLN A 242 9.58 -5.30 13.54
N ASP A 243 10.73 -5.05 14.17
CA ASP A 243 10.80 -4.22 15.37
C ASP A 243 10.43 -2.76 15.06
N ALA A 244 10.78 -2.24 13.88
CA ALA A 244 10.35 -0.91 13.40
C ALA A 244 8.83 -0.84 13.19
N VAL A 245 8.24 -1.85 12.53
CA VAL A 245 6.79 -1.97 12.35
C VAL A 245 6.07 -2.01 13.70
N LEU A 246 6.51 -2.86 14.63
CA LEU A 246 5.88 -2.99 15.95
C LEU A 246 5.94 -1.69 16.76
N ALA A 247 7.04 -0.95 16.67
CA ALA A 247 7.18 0.36 17.31
C ALA A 247 6.12 1.35 16.80
N ASN A 248 5.86 1.36 15.49
CA ASN A 248 4.87 2.26 14.91
C ASN A 248 3.42 1.82 15.11
N LEU A 249 3.18 0.50 15.17
CA LEU A 249 1.88 -0.07 15.52
C LEU A 249 1.47 0.17 16.98
N LYS A 250 2.38 0.63 17.85
CA LYS A 250 2.11 1.04 19.24
C LYS A 250 1.32 -0.01 20.04
N GLY A 251 1.64 -1.28 19.84
CA GLY A 251 1.01 -2.41 20.54
C GLY A 251 -0.31 -2.91 19.94
N ALA A 252 -0.71 -2.44 18.76
CA ALA A 252 -1.90 -2.94 18.05
C ALA A 252 -1.78 -4.41 17.61
N MET A 253 -0.56 -4.96 17.58
CA MET A 253 -0.29 -6.34 17.17
C MET A 253 0.88 -6.93 17.99
N PRO A 254 0.80 -8.20 18.45
CA PRO A 254 1.93 -8.89 19.05
C PRO A 254 2.95 -9.36 18.00
N LYS A 255 4.23 -9.48 18.39
CA LYS A 255 5.33 -9.87 17.49
C LYS A 255 5.09 -11.20 16.78
N GLU A 256 4.51 -12.18 17.48
CA GLU A 256 4.21 -13.48 16.93
C GLU A 256 3.14 -13.42 15.83
N ALA A 257 2.15 -12.53 15.96
CA ALA A 257 1.13 -12.33 14.92
C ALA A 257 1.72 -11.63 13.69
N LEU A 258 2.64 -10.67 13.89
CA LEU A 258 3.36 -10.03 12.78
C LEU A 258 4.22 -11.05 12.03
N ALA A 259 4.99 -11.87 12.74
CA ALA A 259 5.80 -12.92 12.13
C ALA A 259 4.95 -13.95 11.36
N ALA A 260 3.80 -14.34 11.90
CA ALA A 260 2.86 -15.22 11.20
C ALA A 260 2.32 -14.55 9.92
N MET A 261 1.98 -13.26 9.97
CA MET A 261 1.52 -12.51 8.80
C MET A 261 2.59 -12.42 7.71
N TRP A 262 3.85 -12.17 8.07
CA TRP A 262 4.96 -12.07 7.11
C TRP A 262 5.25 -13.36 6.36
N SER A 263 4.81 -14.52 6.87
CA SER A 263 4.86 -15.77 6.11
C SER A 263 3.91 -15.80 4.89
N GLU A 264 3.01 -14.82 4.80
CA GLU A 264 2.01 -14.67 3.73
C GLU A 264 2.20 -13.39 2.91
N VAL A 265 3.27 -12.64 3.20
CA VAL A 265 3.63 -11.39 2.51
C VAL A 265 4.96 -11.62 1.81
N GLU A 266 5.00 -11.31 0.54
CA GLU A 266 6.22 -11.12 -0.23
C GLU A 266 6.54 -9.63 -0.17
N ILE A 267 7.66 -9.27 0.45
CA ILE A 267 8.06 -7.87 0.64
C ILE A 267 9.16 -7.56 -0.36
N GLY A 268 9.02 -6.43 -1.06
CA GLY A 268 10.01 -5.92 -1.99
C GLY A 268 9.49 -4.68 -2.69
N LEU A 269 10.37 -3.70 -2.92
CA LEU A 269 10.04 -2.48 -3.64
C LEU A 269 10.32 -2.65 -5.13
N GLU A 270 9.28 -2.88 -5.93
CA GLU A 270 9.41 -3.08 -7.37
C GLU A 270 8.18 -2.61 -8.16
N LEU A 271 8.23 -2.72 -9.48
CA LEU A 271 7.10 -2.54 -10.38
C LEU A 271 7.17 -3.64 -11.42
N ASP A 272 6.19 -4.53 -11.40
CA ASP A 272 6.18 -5.69 -12.28
C ASP A 272 4.96 -5.75 -13.21
N ARG A 273 5.01 -6.68 -14.16
CA ARG A 273 3.93 -6.99 -15.07
C ARG A 273 2.74 -7.66 -14.39
N GLU A 274 2.95 -8.39 -13.28
CA GLU A 274 1.85 -9.03 -12.54
C GLU A 274 0.87 -7.98 -11.99
N LEU A 275 1.39 -6.91 -11.38
CA LEU A 275 0.60 -5.78 -10.91
C LEU A 275 -0.19 -5.13 -12.05
N LEU A 276 0.47 -4.91 -13.19
CA LEU A 276 -0.17 -4.31 -14.37
C LEU A 276 -1.33 -5.18 -14.87
N GLU A 277 -1.11 -6.49 -15.02
CA GLU A 277 -2.13 -7.44 -15.48
C GLU A 277 -3.29 -7.56 -14.49
N LEU A 278 -3.00 -7.49 -13.19
CA LEU A 278 -4.02 -7.47 -12.15
C LEU A 278 -4.92 -6.23 -12.26
N ILE A 279 -4.33 -5.05 -12.46
CA ILE A 279 -5.10 -3.81 -12.67
C ILE A 279 -5.96 -3.90 -13.94
N VAL A 280 -5.49 -4.57 -15.01
CA VAL A 280 -6.31 -4.82 -16.20
C VAL A 280 -7.51 -5.72 -15.87
N GLU A 281 -7.29 -6.80 -15.12
CA GLU A 281 -8.34 -7.72 -14.67
C GLU A 281 -9.40 -6.99 -13.83
N GLU A 282 -8.95 -6.20 -12.85
CA GLU A 282 -9.81 -5.41 -11.98
C GLU A 282 -10.60 -4.36 -12.75
N ALA A 283 -9.96 -3.65 -13.70
CA ALA A 283 -10.63 -2.68 -14.53
C ALA A 283 -11.73 -3.32 -15.40
N ALA A 284 -11.48 -4.50 -15.96
CA ALA A 284 -12.49 -5.27 -16.69
C ALA A 284 -13.65 -5.70 -15.78
N TRP A 285 -13.35 -6.12 -14.55
CA TRP A 285 -14.36 -6.46 -13.56
C TRP A 285 -15.23 -5.25 -13.16
N ILE A 286 -14.63 -4.08 -12.92
CA ILE A 286 -15.33 -2.83 -12.58
C ILE A 286 -16.32 -2.46 -13.69
N VAL A 287 -15.89 -2.53 -14.95
CA VAL A 287 -16.75 -2.27 -16.13
C VAL A 287 -17.86 -3.32 -16.23
N GLY A 288 -17.53 -4.61 -16.07
CA GLY A 288 -18.50 -5.71 -16.12
C GLY A 288 -19.58 -5.62 -15.05
N LYS A 289 -19.26 -5.08 -13.86
CA LYS A 289 -20.23 -4.78 -12.79
C LYS A 289 -21.03 -3.50 -13.04
N GLY A 290 -20.66 -2.68 -14.01
CA GLY A 290 -21.29 -1.38 -14.29
C GLY A 290 -20.99 -0.30 -13.25
N ILE A 291 -19.93 -0.49 -12.44
CA ILE A 291 -19.50 0.47 -11.40
C ILE A 291 -18.97 1.75 -12.05
N VAL A 292 -18.21 1.62 -13.15
CA VAL A 292 -17.80 2.72 -14.02
C VAL A 292 -18.28 2.45 -15.43
N LYS A 293 -18.90 3.46 -16.06
CA LYS A 293 -19.31 3.40 -17.47
C LYS A 293 -18.14 3.79 -18.36
N ALA A 294 -17.32 2.82 -18.71
CA ALA A 294 -16.15 2.95 -19.59
C ALA A 294 -15.92 1.64 -20.35
N GLU A 295 -14.98 1.64 -21.30
CA GLU A 295 -14.44 0.40 -21.87
C GLU A 295 -13.32 -0.13 -20.97
N ALA A 296 -13.15 -1.46 -20.94
CA ALA A 296 -12.03 -2.05 -20.21
C ALA A 296 -10.70 -1.65 -20.89
N PRO A 297 -9.71 -1.13 -20.14
CA PRO A 297 -8.45 -0.68 -20.71
C PRO A 297 -7.60 -1.85 -21.19
N SER A 298 -6.76 -1.60 -22.20
CA SER A 298 -5.70 -2.54 -22.57
C SER A 298 -4.53 -2.48 -21.58
N ALA A 299 -3.67 -3.50 -21.58
CA ALA A 299 -2.41 -3.48 -20.85
C ALA A 299 -1.55 -2.24 -21.20
N GLU A 300 -1.50 -1.84 -22.48
CA GLU A 300 -0.81 -0.63 -22.93
C GLU A 300 -1.40 0.65 -22.30
N THR A 301 -2.73 0.72 -22.15
CA THR A 301 -3.40 1.86 -21.51
C THR A 301 -3.08 1.91 -20.01
N VAL A 302 -3.09 0.76 -19.35
CA VAL A 302 -2.71 0.65 -17.93
C VAL A 302 -1.25 1.04 -17.73
N ALA A 303 -0.33 0.57 -18.59
CA ALA A 303 1.10 0.89 -18.54
C ALA A 303 1.39 2.40 -18.53
N GLN A 304 0.58 3.21 -19.22
CA GLN A 304 0.72 4.68 -19.24
C GLN A 304 0.46 5.34 -17.88
N SER A 305 -0.15 4.62 -16.95
CA SER A 305 -0.42 5.07 -15.58
C SER A 305 0.69 4.68 -14.61
N PHE A 306 1.77 4.05 -15.08
CA PHE A 306 2.96 3.76 -14.30
C PHE A 306 4.03 4.81 -14.61
N ASP A 307 4.80 5.18 -13.59
CA ASP A 307 6.03 5.94 -13.76
C ASP A 307 7.11 5.31 -12.88
N GLY A 308 7.88 4.39 -13.47
CA GLY A 308 8.97 3.71 -12.79
C GLY A 308 10.26 4.53 -12.73
N ALA A 309 10.33 5.73 -13.32
CA ALA A 309 11.56 6.51 -13.34
C ALA A 309 12.10 6.86 -11.94
N PRO A 310 11.27 7.22 -10.94
CA PRO A 310 11.74 7.45 -9.58
C PRO A 310 12.39 6.24 -8.93
N LEU A 311 11.86 5.04 -9.16
CA LEU A 311 12.42 3.79 -8.64
C LEU A 311 13.67 3.37 -9.42
N ALA A 312 13.61 3.40 -10.75
CA ALA A 312 14.71 3.04 -11.65
C ALA A 312 15.96 3.90 -11.47
N ALA A 313 15.82 5.11 -10.92
CA ALA A 313 16.95 5.96 -10.56
C ALA A 313 17.81 5.37 -9.42
N SER A 314 17.21 4.53 -8.56
CA SER A 314 17.91 3.83 -7.47
C SER A 314 18.26 2.40 -7.87
N ASP A 315 17.32 1.68 -8.50
CA ASP A 315 17.53 0.34 -9.01
C ASP A 315 16.74 0.10 -10.30
N ALA A 316 17.45 0.06 -11.44
CA ALA A 316 16.84 -0.20 -12.73
C ALA A 316 16.29 -1.63 -12.86
N GLY A 317 16.77 -2.58 -12.06
CA GLY A 317 16.29 -3.96 -12.03
C GLY A 317 14.94 -4.13 -11.32
N ALA A 318 14.52 -3.14 -10.52
CA ALA A 318 13.27 -3.14 -9.78
C ALA A 318 12.05 -2.71 -10.63
N VAL A 319 12.21 -2.52 -11.95
CA VAL A 319 11.12 -2.12 -12.85
C VAL A 319 11.10 -3.02 -14.08
N ASP A 320 10.07 -3.86 -14.18
CA ASP A 320 9.82 -4.75 -15.32
C ASP A 320 8.32 -4.73 -15.71
N LEU A 321 7.98 -3.91 -16.70
CA LEU A 321 6.60 -3.76 -17.19
C LEU A 321 6.37 -4.39 -18.57
N GLU A 322 7.35 -5.11 -19.13
CA GLU A 322 7.31 -5.67 -20.50
C GLU A 322 6.61 -7.03 -20.61
#